data_AF-A0A9K3LWN6-F1
#
_entry.id   AF-A0A9K3LWN6-F1
#
_cell.length_a   1.000
_cell.length_b   1.000
_cell.length_c   1.000
_cell.angle_alpha   90.00
_cell.angle_beta   90.00
_cell.angle_gamma   90.00
#
_symmetry.space_group_name_H-M   'P 1'
#
loop_
_entity.id
_entity.type
_entity.pdbx_description
1 polymer ?
#
loop_
_entity_poly.entity_id
_entity_poly.type
_entity_poly.pdbx_seq_one_letter_code
_entity_poly.pdbx_strand_id
1 'polypeptide(L)'
;MKNYRNLALILASPVLVSAFVASRHRGTSTNWIIGSDNNLRTCRNPFPLYMSTNPFTSMIGDVASSLFGSKNVAANENVEAALNAISTPSWMELRNILESQQTFEEKAFRQNLAKGYGVASPLHKVRLYDESNKEEDIAVTFYRDSASWCPYCQKVWLALETKEIPYRVEKINMRCYGEKPSSFMRIQPGGQIPVAEINGRVYGQSNDILQALEDQFPNSKKSLLPPDNLQSQAQMLYGLERQLFSAWMYWLTGRSGGAKAKKEFVEVLRYVDTVLQKADGPFFLGKDISMVDVQFAPFLERMAASLLFYKGFMIRVPPGEKTDFPGVNAWFDAMEKLPSYQLTKSDYYTHCWDLPPQLGGCTYEPDGKQYEDAINGIRSLDGTQGSWELPLQQHNGGVEPDWTWVGDEATARREAVERVSANHEAIVKFACRGAGTKGMPPYMAPLSDPNAIPNEAMQKPVDICLRMVCEALLDGEVEAQNSKMHDIATTIVSQGGKDYAGGVIASLAYLRDRVGVPRDMKLPAARQLRAHLNWSIGKILAATDA
;
A
#
# COMPACT_ATOMS: atom_id res chain seq x y z
N MET A 1 26.89 35.98 48.51
CA MET A 1 25.64 35.94 47.72
C MET A 1 25.87 36.74 46.45
N LYS A 2 26.55 36.11 45.48
CA LYS A 2 26.07 35.60 44.19
C LYS A 2 26.13 36.67 43.09
N ASN A 3 27.33 36.80 42.53
CA ASN A 3 27.69 37.57 41.34
C ASN A 3 27.73 36.68 40.09
N TYR A 4 27.44 37.30 38.95
CA TYR A 4 27.70 36.86 37.59
C TYR A 4 29.18 36.50 37.33
N ARG A 5 29.44 35.48 36.49
CA ARG A 5 30.34 35.55 35.32
C ARG A 5 30.49 34.22 34.55
N ASN A 6 30.41 34.36 33.22
CA ASN A 6 31.16 33.70 32.14
C ASN A 6 30.70 32.36 31.52
N LEU A 7 30.35 32.52 30.23
CA LEU A 7 30.57 31.66 29.05
C LEU A 7 31.80 30.74 29.13
N ALA A 8 31.68 29.53 28.57
CA ALA A 8 32.38 29.11 27.35
C ALA A 8 31.92 27.72 26.86
N LEU A 9 31.86 27.58 25.53
CA LEU A 9 31.54 26.38 24.76
C LEU A 9 32.40 25.17 25.10
N ILE A 10 31.79 23.97 25.05
CA ILE A 10 32.42 22.80 24.41
C ILE A 10 31.38 22.13 23.50
N LEU A 11 31.73 22.10 22.22
CA LEU A 11 31.15 21.29 21.16
C LEU A 11 31.13 19.81 21.57
N ALA A 12 29.96 19.16 21.51
CA ALA A 12 29.89 17.71 21.43
C ALA A 12 28.98 17.34 20.25
N SER A 13 29.58 16.80 19.20
CA SER A 13 28.91 16.22 18.03
C SER A 13 27.86 15.19 18.44
N PRO A 14 26.77 15.02 17.66
CA PRO A 14 25.84 13.93 17.89
C PRO A 14 26.53 12.62 17.52
N VAL A 15 26.79 11.78 18.53
CA VAL A 15 27.27 10.42 18.34
C VAL A 15 26.18 9.62 17.63
N LEU A 16 26.53 9.17 16.43
CA LEU A 16 25.93 8.08 15.66
C LEU A 16 25.33 6.99 16.56
N VAL A 17 24.02 6.76 16.45
CA VAL A 17 23.44 5.45 16.77
C VAL A 17 23.68 4.56 15.53
N SER A 18 24.94 4.16 15.35
CA SER A 18 25.28 3.02 14.51
C SER A 18 25.19 1.77 15.39
N ALA A 19 24.32 0.84 15.00
CA ALA A 19 24.40 -0.54 15.48
C ALA A 19 25.76 -1.10 15.06
N PHE A 20 26.72 -1.16 15.99
CA PHE A 20 28.00 -1.82 15.77
C PHE A 20 28.02 -3.19 16.43
N VAL A 21 28.05 -4.20 15.55
CA VAL A 21 28.68 -5.49 15.79
C VAL A 21 30.15 -5.21 16.11
N ALA A 22 30.57 -5.43 17.36
CA ALA A 22 31.97 -5.33 17.74
C ALA A 22 32.69 -6.64 17.39
N SER A 23 33.40 -6.63 16.26
CA SER A 23 34.59 -7.44 16.04
C SER A 23 35.74 -6.81 16.84
N ARG A 24 36.30 -7.52 17.82
CA ARG A 24 37.62 -7.24 18.39
C ARG A 24 38.51 -8.47 18.17
N HIS A 25 39.51 -8.32 17.31
CA HIS A 25 40.70 -9.15 17.31
C HIS A 25 41.90 -8.34 17.81
N ARG A 26 42.47 -8.83 18.91
CA ARG A 26 43.84 -8.76 19.45
C ARG A 26 43.69 -9.26 20.89
N GLY A 27 44.20 -10.38 21.33
CA GLY A 27 45.11 -11.38 20.82
C GLY A 27 45.62 -12.11 22.08
N THR A 28 45.61 -13.44 22.06
CA THR A 28 46.30 -14.37 22.99
C THR A 28 46.01 -14.20 24.49
N SER A 29 45.74 -15.22 25.30
CA SER A 29 45.75 -16.66 25.17
C SER A 29 45.23 -17.19 26.50
N THR A 30 44.21 -18.02 26.50
CA THR A 30 43.99 -18.99 27.59
C THR A 30 43.34 -20.21 26.95
N ASN A 31 44.13 -21.28 26.88
CA ASN A 31 43.65 -22.63 26.61
C ASN A 31 42.58 -22.98 27.65
N TRP A 32 41.55 -23.72 27.25
CA TRP A 32 41.24 -25.07 27.73
C TRP A 32 39.96 -25.58 27.05
N ILE A 33 40.18 -26.38 25.99
CA ILE A 33 39.54 -27.68 25.64
C ILE A 33 38.11 -27.87 26.20
N ILE A 34 37.06 -27.60 25.41
CA ILE A 34 36.24 -28.57 24.65
C ILE A 34 35.81 -29.80 25.47
N GLY A 35 34.58 -29.74 25.97
CA GLY A 35 33.71 -30.88 26.25
C GLY A 35 32.33 -30.55 25.68
N SER A 36 32.00 -31.17 24.56
CA SER A 36 30.72 -31.07 23.86
C SER A 36 29.62 -31.74 24.65
N ASP A 37 28.54 -31.03 24.95
CA ASP A 37 27.22 -31.64 25.05
C ASP A 37 26.14 -30.70 24.51
N ASN A 38 25.54 -31.18 23.43
CA ASN A 38 24.42 -30.60 22.72
C ASN A 38 23.18 -30.56 23.61
N ASN A 39 22.63 -29.37 23.86
CA ASN A 39 21.20 -29.20 24.12
C ASN A 39 20.73 -27.83 23.61
N LEU A 40 20.44 -27.79 22.30
CA LEU A 40 19.61 -26.77 21.68
C LEU A 40 18.20 -26.87 22.27
N ARG A 41 17.90 -26.06 23.30
CA ARG A 41 16.51 -25.78 23.66
C ARG A 41 15.93 -24.85 22.62
N THR A 42 15.22 -25.45 21.67
CA THR A 42 14.23 -24.79 20.81
C THR A 42 13.18 -24.12 21.69
N CYS A 43 13.11 -22.79 21.68
CA CYS A 43 11.94 -22.07 22.16
C CYS A 43 10.80 -22.30 21.16
N ARG A 44 10.08 -23.41 21.31
CA ARG A 44 8.73 -23.55 20.78
C ARG A 44 7.84 -22.61 21.58
N ASN A 45 7.24 -21.64 20.92
CA ASN A 45 6.16 -20.82 21.47
C ASN A 45 4.86 -21.65 21.36
N PRO A 46 4.22 -22.11 22.45
CA PRO A 46 2.83 -22.50 22.40
C PRO A 46 1.97 -21.27 22.72
N PHE A 47 0.69 -21.31 22.35
CA PHE A 47 -0.41 -20.40 22.70
C PHE A 47 -0.90 -19.44 21.61
N PRO A 48 -2.23 -19.35 21.44
CA PRO A 48 -2.86 -18.95 20.20
C PRO A 48 -2.88 -17.43 20.09
N LEU A 49 -2.37 -16.92 18.97
CA LEU A 49 -2.69 -15.58 18.49
C LEU A 49 -4.21 -15.53 18.29
N TYR A 50 -4.91 -14.75 19.10
CA TYR A 50 -6.22 -14.23 18.72
C TYR A 50 -6.00 -13.33 17.48
N MET A 51 -6.02 -13.95 16.30
CA MET A 51 -6.19 -13.25 15.04
C MET A 51 -7.67 -12.90 14.94
N SER A 52 -8.03 -11.62 14.82
CA SER A 52 -9.31 -11.31 14.18
C SER A 52 -9.28 -11.94 12.78
N THR A 53 -10.43 -12.44 12.34
CA THR A 53 -10.59 -13.04 11.02
C THR A 53 -10.14 -12.03 9.96
N ASN A 54 -9.04 -12.37 9.30
CA ASN A 54 -8.50 -11.65 8.16
C ASN A 54 -9.62 -11.38 7.13
N PRO A 55 -9.70 -10.24 6.41
CA PRO A 55 -10.67 -10.01 5.36
C PRO A 55 -10.49 -10.95 4.17
N PHE A 56 -9.29 -11.55 3.99
CA PHE A 56 -9.09 -12.71 3.12
C PHE A 56 -9.88 -13.96 3.58
N THR A 57 -10.42 -13.92 4.78
CA THR A 57 -11.37 -14.87 5.38
C THR A 57 -12.71 -14.19 5.74
N SER A 58 -12.99 -12.94 5.31
CA SER A 58 -14.21 -12.17 5.65
C SER A 58 -15.50 -12.94 5.36
N MET A 59 -16.66 -12.47 5.82
CA MET A 59 -17.99 -13.10 5.66
C MET A 59 -18.22 -13.89 4.35
N ILE A 60 -17.76 -13.45 3.17
CA ILE A 60 -17.86 -14.25 1.93
C ILE A 60 -16.87 -15.42 1.92
N GLY A 61 -15.65 -15.24 2.42
CA GLY A 61 -14.70 -16.31 2.73
C GLY A 61 -15.21 -17.27 3.79
N ASP A 62 -15.83 -16.83 4.89
CA ASP A 62 -16.41 -17.75 5.90
C ASP A 62 -17.70 -18.43 5.40
N VAL A 63 -18.55 -17.73 4.65
CA VAL A 63 -19.72 -18.31 3.95
C VAL A 63 -19.26 -19.27 2.86
N ALA A 64 -18.25 -18.92 2.06
CA ALA A 64 -17.69 -19.83 1.05
C ALA A 64 -16.91 -20.99 1.66
N SER A 65 -16.19 -20.81 2.77
CA SER A 65 -15.47 -21.88 3.47
C SER A 65 -16.40 -22.81 4.23
N SER A 66 -17.55 -22.30 4.70
CA SER A 66 -18.59 -23.10 5.36
C SER A 66 -19.55 -23.78 4.38
N LEU A 67 -19.76 -23.21 3.19
CA LEU A 67 -20.60 -23.76 2.13
C LEU A 67 -19.84 -24.66 1.14
N PHE A 68 -18.54 -24.44 0.92
CA PHE A 68 -17.75 -25.11 -0.12
C PHE A 68 -16.45 -25.67 0.45
N GLY A 69 -16.24 -26.97 0.28
CA GLY A 69 -15.03 -27.63 0.76
C GLY A 69 -13.81 -27.20 -0.05
N SER A 70 -12.73 -26.78 0.63
CA SER A 70 -11.42 -26.56 -0.01
C SER A 70 -10.87 -27.87 -0.57
N LYS A 71 -11.29 -28.21 -1.78
CA LYS A 71 -10.72 -29.28 -2.60
C LYS A 71 -10.24 -28.67 -3.90
N ASN A 72 -9.15 -29.20 -4.45
CA ASN A 72 -8.72 -28.91 -5.83
C ASN A 72 -9.86 -29.31 -6.77
N VAL A 73 -10.70 -28.35 -7.16
CA VAL A 73 -11.78 -28.56 -8.12
C VAL A 73 -11.17 -28.75 -9.50
N ALA A 74 -11.54 -29.82 -10.19
CA ALA A 74 -11.07 -30.13 -11.54
C ALA A 74 -11.76 -29.26 -12.60
N ALA A 75 -11.15 -29.17 -13.78
CA ALA A 75 -11.78 -28.54 -14.94
C ALA A 75 -13.10 -29.25 -15.29
N ASN A 76 -14.06 -28.50 -15.80
CA ASN A 76 -15.37 -29.02 -16.18
C ASN A 76 -15.70 -28.55 -17.60
N GLU A 77 -15.47 -29.44 -18.57
CA GLU A 77 -15.67 -29.15 -20.00
C GLU A 77 -17.11 -28.75 -20.33
N ASN A 78 -18.11 -29.28 -19.60
CA ASN A 78 -19.51 -28.90 -19.79
C ASN A 78 -19.77 -27.46 -19.36
N VAL A 79 -19.20 -27.03 -18.22
CA VAL A 79 -19.26 -25.63 -17.78
C VAL A 79 -18.59 -24.73 -18.81
N GLU A 80 -17.40 -25.09 -19.27
CA GLU A 80 -16.67 -24.26 -20.24
C GLU A 80 -17.40 -24.16 -21.58
N ALA A 81 -17.95 -25.26 -22.09
CA ALA A 81 -18.74 -25.27 -23.32
C ALA A 81 -20.02 -24.43 -23.18
N ALA A 82 -20.75 -24.56 -22.07
CA ALA A 82 -21.95 -23.78 -21.80
C ALA A 82 -21.63 -22.28 -21.65
N LEU A 83 -20.55 -21.94 -20.94
CA LEU A 83 -20.10 -20.55 -20.80
C LEU A 83 -19.66 -19.93 -22.13
N ASN A 84 -19.06 -20.70 -23.03
CA ASN A 84 -18.71 -20.23 -24.38
C ASN A 84 -19.95 -19.95 -25.25
N ALA A 85 -21.10 -20.57 -24.94
CA ALA A 85 -22.35 -20.31 -25.65
C ALA A 85 -23.00 -18.99 -25.23
N ILE A 86 -22.59 -18.40 -24.10
CA ILE A 86 -23.06 -17.09 -23.64
C ILE A 86 -22.25 -16.01 -24.34
N SER A 87 -22.93 -15.13 -25.07
CA SER A 87 -22.30 -13.98 -25.71
C SER A 87 -21.73 -13.03 -24.65
N THR A 88 -20.40 -12.92 -24.59
CA THR A 88 -19.67 -12.06 -23.66
C THR A 88 -18.64 -11.24 -24.43
N PRO A 89 -18.37 -9.99 -24.05
CA PRO A 89 -17.44 -9.15 -24.79
C PRO A 89 -16.03 -9.74 -24.68
N SER A 90 -15.27 -9.77 -25.76
CA SER A 90 -13.85 -10.09 -25.76
C SER A 90 -13.02 -8.98 -25.11
N TRP A 91 -11.79 -9.29 -24.69
CA TRP A 91 -10.85 -8.27 -24.22
C TRP A 91 -10.55 -7.19 -25.25
N MET A 92 -10.58 -7.53 -26.55
CA MET A 92 -10.39 -6.57 -27.63
C MET A 92 -11.57 -5.61 -27.74
N GLU A 93 -12.80 -6.11 -27.67
CA GLU A 93 -14.00 -5.26 -27.66
C GLU A 93 -14.02 -4.32 -26.44
N LEU A 94 -13.69 -4.82 -25.24
CA LEU A 94 -13.60 -4.00 -24.04
C LEU A 94 -12.55 -2.89 -24.16
N ARG A 95 -11.38 -3.18 -24.74
CA ARG A 95 -10.36 -2.15 -24.99
C ARG A 95 -10.83 -1.13 -26.02
N ASN A 96 -11.53 -1.54 -27.07
CA ASN A 96 -12.10 -0.62 -28.05
C ASN A 96 -13.14 0.31 -27.42
N ILE A 97 -14.01 -0.22 -26.54
CA ILE A 97 -14.98 0.59 -25.80
C ILE A 97 -14.24 1.56 -24.87
N LEU A 98 -13.26 1.07 -24.09
CA LEU A 98 -12.42 1.91 -23.23
C LEU A 98 -11.78 3.05 -24.03
N GLU A 99 -11.12 2.74 -25.15
CA GLU A 99 -10.48 3.74 -26.01
C GLU A 99 -11.50 4.74 -26.58
N SER A 100 -12.75 4.34 -26.85
CA SER A 100 -13.78 5.29 -27.30
C SER A 100 -14.19 6.30 -26.21
N GLN A 101 -14.04 5.93 -24.94
CA GLN A 101 -14.42 6.75 -23.78
C GLN A 101 -13.24 7.51 -23.17
N GLN A 102 -12.00 7.15 -23.50
CA GLN A 102 -10.81 7.72 -22.89
C GLN A 102 -10.49 9.13 -23.40
N THR A 103 -9.95 9.96 -22.51
CA THR A 103 -9.34 11.25 -22.89
C THR A 103 -8.04 11.03 -23.67
N PHE A 104 -7.51 12.11 -24.26
CA PHE A 104 -6.22 12.06 -24.96
C PHE A 104 -5.08 11.62 -24.01
N GLU A 105 -5.07 12.16 -22.80
CA GLU A 105 -4.06 11.87 -21.78
C GLU A 105 -4.12 10.42 -21.32
N GLU A 106 -5.34 9.88 -21.14
CA GLU A 106 -5.56 8.47 -20.77
C GLU A 106 -5.05 7.52 -21.86
N LYS A 107 -5.31 7.81 -23.15
CA LYS A 107 -4.80 7.02 -24.28
C LYS A 107 -3.27 7.05 -24.36
N ALA A 108 -2.68 8.23 -24.12
CA ALA A 108 -1.24 8.41 -24.17
C ALA A 108 -0.50 7.77 -22.97
N PHE A 109 -1.21 7.36 -21.92
CA PHE A 109 -0.63 6.87 -20.66
C PHE A 109 0.46 5.81 -20.86
N ARG A 110 0.16 4.73 -21.60
CA ARG A 110 1.13 3.62 -21.77
C ARG A 110 2.34 4.01 -22.62
N GLN A 111 2.14 4.85 -23.63
CA GLN A 111 3.24 5.37 -24.44
C GLN A 111 4.14 6.28 -23.60
N ASN A 112 3.56 7.17 -22.81
CA ASN A 112 4.29 8.07 -21.91
C ASN A 112 5.01 7.29 -20.80
N LEU A 113 4.36 6.27 -20.24
CA LEU A 113 4.94 5.36 -19.25
C LEU A 113 6.22 4.68 -19.78
N ALA A 114 6.19 4.22 -21.04
CA ALA A 114 7.34 3.58 -21.68
C ALA A 114 8.50 4.56 -21.93
N LYS A 115 8.19 5.82 -22.24
CA LYS A 115 9.17 6.89 -22.45
C LYS A 115 9.68 7.51 -21.14
N GLY A 116 8.97 7.34 -20.02
CA GLY A 116 9.28 8.00 -18.75
C GLY A 116 8.66 9.39 -18.58
N TYR A 117 7.70 9.76 -19.42
CA TYR A 117 7.13 11.11 -19.51
C TYR A 117 5.75 11.23 -18.84
N GLY A 118 5.30 12.48 -18.71
CA GLY A 118 3.94 12.81 -18.31
C GLY A 118 3.66 12.56 -16.83
N VAL A 119 2.40 12.24 -16.54
CA VAL A 119 1.91 12.01 -15.17
C VAL A 119 2.63 10.82 -14.54
N ALA A 120 3.20 11.04 -13.36
CA ALA A 120 3.93 10.01 -12.66
C ALA A 120 3.04 8.79 -12.33
N SER A 121 3.66 7.62 -12.23
CA SER A 121 2.98 6.35 -11.97
C SER A 121 3.92 5.35 -11.29
N PRO A 122 3.44 4.52 -10.36
CA PRO A 122 4.21 3.42 -9.77
C PRO A 122 4.70 2.37 -10.78
N LEU A 123 4.18 2.42 -12.01
CA LEU A 123 4.58 1.53 -13.09
C LEU A 123 5.84 2.00 -13.83
N HIS A 124 6.29 3.25 -13.62
CA HIS A 124 7.48 3.76 -14.28
C HIS A 124 8.71 2.93 -13.91
N LYS A 125 9.46 2.52 -14.93
CA LYS A 125 10.83 1.99 -14.79
C LYS A 125 11.89 3.06 -15.00
N VAL A 126 11.51 4.13 -15.68
CA VAL A 126 12.33 5.29 -16.00
C VAL A 126 11.44 6.51 -15.81
N ARG A 127 11.97 7.56 -15.19
CA ARG A 127 11.30 8.84 -15.00
C ARG A 127 12.15 9.95 -15.60
N LEU A 128 11.67 10.52 -16.70
CA LEU A 128 12.29 11.64 -17.43
C LEU A 128 11.43 12.92 -17.40
N TYR A 129 10.19 12.86 -16.88
CA TYR A 129 9.25 13.99 -16.81
C TYR A 129 8.70 14.39 -18.18
N ASP A 130 9.55 14.84 -19.08
CA ASP A 130 9.23 15.26 -20.44
C ASP A 130 10.45 15.13 -21.37
N GLU A 131 10.28 15.56 -22.62
CA GLU A 131 11.29 15.45 -23.68
C GLU A 131 12.54 16.31 -23.47
N SER A 132 12.57 17.19 -22.47
CA SER A 132 13.77 17.97 -22.12
C SER A 132 14.84 17.12 -21.44
N ASN A 133 14.47 15.97 -20.86
CA ASN A 133 15.41 15.01 -20.29
C ASN A 133 15.54 13.77 -21.18
N LYS A 134 16.74 13.21 -21.23
CA LYS A 134 17.08 12.00 -21.96
C LYS A 134 17.56 10.92 -20.99
N GLU A 135 17.57 9.67 -21.44
CA GLU A 135 18.10 8.56 -20.63
C GLU A 135 19.57 8.75 -20.21
N GLU A 136 20.36 9.47 -21.02
CA GLU A 136 21.75 9.83 -20.70
C GLU A 136 21.87 10.82 -19.53
N ASP A 137 20.81 11.56 -19.21
CA ASP A 137 20.76 12.50 -18.09
C ASP A 137 20.46 11.80 -16.75
N ILE A 138 20.13 10.50 -16.78
CA ILE A 138 19.79 9.74 -15.57
C ILE A 138 21.05 9.45 -14.77
N ALA A 139 21.20 10.19 -13.68
CA ALA A 139 22.26 10.02 -12.70
C ALA A 139 21.86 9.15 -11.50
N VAL A 140 20.57 8.79 -11.37
CA VAL A 140 20.03 8.08 -10.22
C VAL A 140 19.40 6.74 -10.62
N THR A 141 19.87 5.65 -10.04
CA THR A 141 19.14 4.37 -10.01
C THR A 141 18.58 4.14 -8.62
N PHE A 142 17.25 4.11 -8.52
CA PHE A 142 16.50 3.98 -7.27
C PHE A 142 15.96 2.56 -7.11
N TYR A 143 16.50 1.83 -6.14
CA TYR A 143 16.06 0.51 -5.74
C TYR A 143 14.99 0.63 -4.66
N ARG A 144 13.74 0.30 -5.00
CA ARG A 144 12.58 0.41 -4.10
C ARG A 144 11.72 -0.83 -4.11
N ASP A 145 10.80 -0.93 -3.15
CA ASP A 145 9.94 -2.09 -3.04
C ASP A 145 9.00 -2.23 -4.25
N SER A 146 8.65 -3.44 -4.67
CA SER A 146 7.75 -3.65 -5.82
C SER A 146 6.33 -3.10 -5.60
N ALA A 147 5.91 -2.93 -4.33
CA ALA A 147 4.52 -2.66 -3.97
C ALA A 147 4.21 -1.19 -3.66
N SER A 148 5.21 -0.33 -3.52
CA SER A 148 5.09 1.09 -3.10
C SER A 148 4.68 1.26 -1.63
N TRP A 149 5.00 0.29 -0.78
CA TRP A 149 4.54 0.20 0.60
C TRP A 149 5.64 0.47 1.63
N CYS A 150 6.90 0.54 1.22
CA CYS A 150 7.98 0.85 2.17
C CYS A 150 7.97 2.36 2.50
N PRO A 151 7.79 2.76 3.79
CA PRO A 151 7.77 4.17 4.17
C PRO A 151 9.10 4.87 3.86
N TYR A 152 10.22 4.16 3.97
CA TYR A 152 11.54 4.71 3.67
C TYR A 152 11.76 4.91 2.17
N CYS A 153 11.21 4.04 1.32
CA CYS A 153 11.20 4.24 -0.13
C CYS A 153 10.31 5.44 -0.50
N GLN A 154 9.17 5.59 0.17
CA GLN A 154 8.27 6.73 -0.04
C GLN A 154 8.97 8.07 0.19
N LYS A 155 9.84 8.20 1.21
CA LYS A 155 10.64 9.42 1.44
C LYS A 155 11.48 9.80 0.21
N VAL A 156 12.27 8.84 -0.29
CA VAL A 156 13.18 9.06 -1.43
C VAL A 156 12.37 9.34 -2.70
N TRP A 157 11.27 8.62 -2.90
CA TRP A 157 10.44 8.79 -4.08
C TRP A 157 9.75 10.15 -4.13
N LEU A 158 9.20 10.58 -2.99
CA LEU A 158 8.62 11.92 -2.81
C LEU A 158 9.66 13.02 -3.11
N ALA A 159 10.89 12.85 -2.63
CA ALA A 159 11.97 13.81 -2.89
C ALA A 159 12.39 13.86 -4.37
N LEU A 160 12.60 12.71 -5.02
CA LEU A 160 12.95 12.63 -6.44
C LEU A 160 11.92 13.37 -7.32
N GLU A 161 10.63 13.10 -7.11
CA GLU A 161 9.56 13.72 -7.88
C GLU A 161 9.36 15.20 -7.54
N THR A 162 9.58 15.61 -6.28
CA THR A 162 9.44 17.03 -5.89
C THR A 162 10.57 17.88 -6.48
N LYS A 163 11.78 17.31 -6.59
CA LYS A 163 12.94 17.95 -7.20
C LYS A 163 12.98 17.82 -8.72
N GLU A 164 12.12 16.97 -9.29
CA GLU A 164 12.11 16.58 -10.71
C GLU A 164 13.47 16.07 -11.22
N ILE A 165 14.16 15.25 -10.41
CA ILE A 165 15.44 14.63 -10.80
C ILE A 165 15.13 13.40 -11.67
N PRO A 166 15.69 13.23 -12.86
CA PRO A 166 15.52 12.02 -13.66
C PRO A 166 16.11 10.78 -12.98
N TYR A 167 15.36 9.67 -12.97
CA TYR A 167 15.80 8.43 -12.31
C TYR A 167 15.31 7.16 -12.99
N ARG A 168 16.05 6.07 -12.77
CA ARG A 168 15.64 4.70 -13.09
C ARG A 168 15.13 4.00 -11.84
N VAL A 169 14.15 3.11 -11.99
CA VAL A 169 13.59 2.31 -10.89
C VAL A 169 13.96 0.85 -11.06
N GLU A 170 14.57 0.28 -10.02
CA GLU A 170 14.75 -1.15 -9.87
C GLU A 170 13.84 -1.66 -8.75
N LYS A 171 12.94 -2.59 -9.07
CA LYS A 171 11.95 -3.11 -8.12
C LYS A 171 12.51 -4.32 -7.37
N ILE A 172 12.59 -4.21 -6.06
CA ILE A 172 13.12 -5.24 -5.16
C ILE A 172 12.01 -5.71 -4.25
N ASN A 173 11.93 -7.02 -4.00
CA ASN A 173 10.94 -7.53 -3.04
C ASN A 173 11.27 -7.03 -1.63
N MET A 174 10.24 -6.66 -0.87
CA MET A 174 10.39 -6.52 0.59
C MET A 174 10.64 -7.90 1.21
N ARG A 175 11.32 -7.92 2.38
CA ARG A 175 11.70 -9.17 3.05
C ARG A 175 10.49 -10.09 3.31
N CYS A 176 9.36 -9.51 3.69
CA CYS A 176 8.11 -10.23 3.97
C CYS A 176 7.32 -10.62 2.71
N TYR A 177 7.83 -10.38 1.49
CA TYR A 177 7.09 -10.57 0.24
C TYR A 177 7.81 -11.42 -0.81
N GLY A 178 9.02 -11.89 -0.55
CA GLY A 178 9.76 -12.71 -1.49
C GLY A 178 11.27 -12.66 -1.27
N GLU A 179 11.97 -13.57 -1.93
CA GLU A 179 13.42 -13.51 -2.05
C GLU A 179 13.86 -12.27 -2.83
N LYS A 180 15.05 -11.77 -2.50
CA LYS A 180 15.67 -10.64 -3.20
C LYS A 180 16.66 -11.15 -4.25
N PRO A 181 16.77 -10.50 -5.42
CA PRO A 181 17.75 -10.87 -6.42
C PRO A 181 19.18 -10.88 -5.86
N SER A 182 19.98 -11.88 -6.21
CA SER A 182 21.38 -11.96 -5.76
C SER A 182 22.23 -10.77 -6.24
N SER A 183 21.87 -10.17 -7.37
CA SER A 183 22.45 -8.92 -7.88
C SER A 183 22.27 -7.77 -6.91
N PHE A 184 21.06 -7.60 -6.37
CA PHE A 184 20.78 -6.59 -5.36
C PHE A 184 21.51 -6.88 -4.04
N MET A 185 21.54 -8.13 -3.61
CA MET A 185 22.24 -8.53 -2.37
C MET A 185 23.75 -8.27 -2.42
N ARG A 186 24.36 -8.21 -3.62
CA ARG A 186 25.78 -7.79 -3.77
C ARG A 186 25.98 -6.30 -3.53
N ILE A 187 25.00 -5.47 -3.89
CA ILE A 187 25.01 -4.01 -3.70
C ILE A 187 24.71 -3.69 -2.22
N GLN A 188 23.70 -4.34 -1.65
CA GLN A 188 23.25 -4.14 -0.28
C GLN A 188 23.11 -5.48 0.45
N PRO A 189 24.20 -6.01 1.05
CA PRO A 189 24.20 -7.29 1.75
C PRO A 189 23.21 -7.36 2.92
N GLY A 190 22.88 -6.23 3.55
CA GLY A 190 21.86 -6.18 4.60
C GLY A 190 20.42 -6.34 4.06
N GLY A 191 20.24 -6.24 2.74
CA GLY A 191 18.97 -6.41 2.05
C GLY A 191 17.92 -5.35 2.39
N GLN A 192 18.29 -4.24 3.03
CA GLN A 192 17.36 -3.13 3.28
C GLN A 192 17.13 -2.31 2.02
N ILE A 193 15.95 -1.71 1.94
CA ILE A 193 15.57 -0.72 0.93
C ILE A 193 15.01 0.50 1.65
N PRO A 194 15.15 1.72 1.09
CA PRO A 194 15.66 2.02 -0.24
C PRO A 194 17.19 1.87 -0.37
N VAL A 195 17.64 1.69 -1.60
CA VAL A 195 19.03 1.95 -2.01
C VAL A 195 18.98 2.90 -3.20
N ALA A 196 19.92 3.83 -3.28
CA ALA A 196 20.11 4.65 -4.48
C ALA A 196 21.56 4.59 -4.92
N GLU A 197 21.78 4.40 -6.20
CA GLU A 197 23.06 4.67 -6.84
C GLU A 197 22.96 6.04 -7.50
N ILE A 198 23.79 6.99 -7.05
CA ILE A 198 23.78 8.39 -7.50
C ILE A 198 25.18 8.69 -8.02
N ASN A 199 25.30 9.01 -9.31
CA ASN A 199 26.58 9.26 -9.99
C ASN A 199 27.63 8.15 -9.71
N GLY A 200 27.19 6.89 -9.75
CA GLY A 200 28.03 5.71 -9.51
C GLY A 200 28.35 5.42 -8.03
N ARG A 201 27.86 6.24 -7.09
CA ARG A 201 28.02 6.00 -5.64
C ARG A 201 26.75 5.42 -5.02
N VAL A 202 26.91 4.34 -4.27
CA VAL A 202 25.80 3.64 -3.60
C VAL A 202 25.52 4.23 -2.21
N TYR A 203 24.23 4.47 -1.93
CA TYR A 203 23.70 4.94 -0.65
C TYR A 203 22.61 3.97 -0.18
N GLY A 204 22.76 3.43 1.04
CA GLY A 204 21.88 2.38 1.58
C GLY A 204 20.93 2.80 2.71
N GLN A 205 20.87 4.09 3.04
CA GLN A 205 20.00 4.64 4.08
C GLN A 205 19.16 5.77 3.49
N SER A 206 17.86 5.82 3.80
CA SER A 206 16.95 6.79 3.20
C SER A 206 17.40 8.23 3.44
N ASN A 207 17.84 8.57 4.66
CA ASN A 207 18.23 9.93 4.98
C ASN A 207 19.54 10.35 4.30
N ASP A 208 20.48 9.41 4.13
CA ASP A 208 21.72 9.67 3.38
C ASP A 208 21.44 9.87 1.89
N ILE A 209 20.49 9.12 1.33
CA ILE A 209 20.02 9.30 -0.05
C ILE A 209 19.42 10.70 -0.22
N LEU A 210 18.52 11.10 0.70
CA LEU A 210 17.90 12.42 0.66
C LEU A 210 18.93 13.56 0.69
N GLN A 211 19.93 13.47 1.56
CA GLN A 211 21.00 14.46 1.62
C GLN A 211 21.84 14.45 0.33
N ALA A 212 22.19 13.27 -0.19
CA ALA A 212 22.95 13.14 -1.42
C ALA A 212 22.21 13.73 -2.64
N LEU A 213 20.87 13.63 -2.69
CA LEU A 213 20.07 14.26 -3.73
C LEU A 213 20.09 15.79 -3.65
N GLU A 214 20.14 16.37 -2.45
CA GLU A 214 20.31 17.82 -2.27
C GLU A 214 21.71 18.28 -2.68
N ASP A 215 22.74 17.57 -2.21
CA ASP A 215 24.14 17.95 -2.43
C ASP A 215 24.56 17.84 -3.91
N GLN A 216 24.08 16.81 -4.61
CA GLN A 216 24.52 16.51 -5.98
C GLN A 216 23.61 17.10 -7.06
N PHE A 217 22.40 17.53 -6.71
CA PHE A 217 21.47 18.18 -7.65
C PHE A 217 20.99 19.55 -7.13
N PRO A 218 21.91 20.49 -6.84
CA PRO A 218 21.55 21.80 -6.28
C PRO A 218 20.73 22.66 -7.26
N ASN A 219 20.83 22.40 -8.56
CA ASN A 219 20.10 23.10 -9.62
C ASN A 219 18.79 22.40 -10.05
N SER A 220 18.35 21.40 -9.28
CA SER A 220 17.04 20.77 -9.49
C SER A 220 15.89 21.76 -9.27
N LYS A 221 14.68 21.40 -9.70
CA LYS A 221 13.53 22.31 -9.73
C LYS A 221 13.17 22.92 -8.38
N LYS A 222 13.41 22.18 -7.30
CA LYS A 222 13.16 22.61 -5.93
C LYS A 222 14.27 22.15 -5.01
N SER A 223 14.57 22.97 -4.00
CA SER A 223 15.33 22.55 -2.83
C SER A 223 14.35 22.10 -1.74
N LEU A 224 14.66 20.99 -1.08
CA LEU A 224 13.95 20.56 0.13
C LEU A 224 14.71 20.94 1.41
N LEU A 225 15.88 21.56 1.28
CA LEU A 225 16.64 21.99 2.45
C LEU A 225 15.82 22.98 3.28
N PRO A 226 15.83 22.85 4.62
CA PRO A 226 15.28 23.87 5.49
C PRO A 226 15.88 25.24 5.16
N PRO A 227 15.11 26.34 5.25
CA PRO A 227 15.67 27.68 5.16
C PRO A 227 16.77 27.90 6.21
N ASP A 228 17.82 28.66 5.87
CA ASP A 228 18.99 28.87 6.75
C ASP A 228 18.62 29.39 8.14
N ASN A 229 17.63 30.28 8.22
CA ASN A 229 17.14 30.82 9.49
C ASN A 229 16.29 29.83 10.31
N LEU A 230 15.91 28.69 9.73
CA LEU A 230 15.06 27.66 10.35
C LEU A 230 15.78 26.32 10.58
N GLN A 231 17.09 26.22 10.34
CA GLN A 231 17.86 24.97 10.52
C GLN A 231 17.72 24.37 11.92
N SER A 232 17.77 25.21 12.96
CA SER A 232 17.59 24.75 14.35
C SER A 232 16.17 24.23 14.61
N GLN A 233 15.16 24.84 14.00
CA GLN A 233 13.77 24.38 14.08
C GLN A 233 13.63 23.05 13.36
N ALA A 234 14.20 22.90 12.15
CA ALA A 234 14.21 21.63 11.43
C ALA A 234 14.83 20.49 12.25
N GLN A 235 15.97 20.75 12.93
CA GLN A 235 16.61 19.76 13.79
C GLN A 235 15.71 19.29 14.96
N MET A 236 14.96 20.22 15.58
CA MET A 236 13.96 19.84 16.59
C MET A 236 12.83 19.00 15.97
N LEU A 237 12.39 19.35 14.76
CA LEU A 237 11.29 18.65 14.09
C LEU A 237 11.67 17.23 13.65
N TYR A 238 12.90 17.00 13.23
CA TYR A 238 13.40 15.63 13.01
C TYR A 238 13.39 14.82 14.30
N GLY A 239 13.73 15.43 15.44
CA GLY A 239 13.59 14.80 16.75
C GLY A 239 12.13 14.49 17.11
N LEU A 240 11.22 15.42 16.80
CA LEU A 240 9.79 15.27 17.04
C LEU A 240 9.18 14.15 16.18
N GLU A 241 9.57 14.01 14.92
CA GLU A 241 9.16 12.90 14.05
C GLU A 241 9.52 11.55 14.67
N ARG A 242 10.75 11.40 15.19
CA ARG A 242 11.19 10.18 15.86
C ARG A 242 10.44 9.91 17.16
N GLN A 243 10.11 10.95 17.92
CA GLN A 243 9.29 10.81 19.13
C GLN A 243 7.88 10.33 18.78
N LEU A 244 7.24 10.94 17.78
CA LEU A 244 5.91 10.56 17.31
C LEU A 244 5.90 9.12 16.79
N PHE A 245 6.88 8.76 15.95
CA PHE A 245 7.08 7.40 15.46
C PHE A 245 7.18 6.39 16.61
N SER A 246 7.99 6.69 17.62
CA SER A 246 8.21 5.79 18.75
C SER A 246 6.95 5.61 19.59
N ALA A 247 6.21 6.68 19.86
CA ALA A 247 4.94 6.63 20.58
C ALA A 247 3.87 5.85 19.79
N TRP A 248 3.78 6.06 18.47
CA TRP A 248 2.89 5.29 17.59
C TRP A 248 3.23 3.80 17.61
N MET A 249 4.50 3.44 17.40
CA MET A 249 4.94 2.05 17.40
C MET A 249 4.65 1.35 18.73
N TYR A 250 4.90 2.05 19.85
CA TYR A 250 4.63 1.52 21.18
C TYR A 250 3.13 1.27 21.40
N TRP A 251 2.25 2.17 20.96
CA TRP A 251 0.81 1.98 21.10
C TRP A 251 0.23 0.95 20.11
N LEU A 252 0.63 1.02 18.84
CA LEU A 252 0.11 0.13 17.79
C LEU A 252 0.46 -1.34 18.05
N THR A 253 1.69 -1.61 18.49
CA THR A 253 2.20 -2.99 18.68
C THR A 253 2.16 -3.48 20.14
N GLY A 254 1.95 -2.58 21.10
CA GLY A 254 1.98 -2.88 22.53
C GLY A 254 0.75 -3.64 23.02
N ARG A 255 0.97 -4.82 23.63
CA ARG A 255 -0.10 -5.65 24.24
C ARG A 255 -0.62 -5.10 25.57
N SER A 256 0.20 -4.32 26.26
CA SER A 256 -0.03 -3.84 27.63
C SER A 256 0.50 -2.41 27.71
N GLY A 257 -0.39 -1.44 27.52
CA GLY A 257 -0.03 -0.02 27.45
C GLY A 257 -1.23 0.87 27.17
N GLY A 258 -2.25 0.35 26.45
CA GLY A 258 -3.55 0.95 26.12
C GLY A 258 -3.67 2.45 26.46
N ALA A 259 -4.19 2.77 27.64
CA ALA A 259 -4.42 4.15 28.07
C ALA A 259 -3.15 5.01 28.21
N LYS A 260 -2.04 4.47 28.74
CA LYS A 260 -0.77 5.21 28.88
C LYS A 260 -0.13 5.45 27.53
N ALA A 261 -0.04 4.41 26.70
CA ALA A 261 0.52 4.50 25.35
C ALA A 261 -0.29 5.46 24.47
N LYS A 262 -1.63 5.37 24.53
CA LYS A 262 -2.55 6.32 23.90
C LYS A 262 -2.30 7.75 24.37
N LYS A 263 -2.20 7.96 25.69
CA LYS A 263 -1.94 9.29 26.26
C LYS A 263 -0.63 9.88 25.74
N GLU A 264 0.46 9.12 25.81
CA GLU A 264 1.78 9.55 25.32
C GLU A 264 1.72 9.89 23.82
N PHE A 265 1.13 9.03 22.99
CA PHE A 265 0.97 9.30 21.56
C PHE A 265 0.14 10.57 21.30
N VAL A 266 -1.00 10.73 21.97
CA VAL A 266 -1.88 11.89 21.81
C VAL A 266 -1.18 13.18 22.24
N GLU A 267 -0.39 13.16 23.32
CA GLU A 267 0.40 14.32 23.75
C GLU A 267 1.42 14.74 22.68
N VAL A 268 2.16 13.79 22.10
CA VAL A 268 3.11 14.09 21.02
C VAL A 268 2.38 14.57 19.75
N LEU A 269 1.27 13.94 19.36
CA LEU A 269 0.49 14.35 18.19
C LEU A 269 -0.11 15.75 18.37
N ARG A 270 -0.62 16.09 19.56
CA ARG A 270 -1.08 17.47 19.86
C ARG A 270 0.05 18.48 19.76
N TYR A 271 1.28 18.11 20.13
CA TYR A 271 2.42 18.98 19.96
C TYR A 271 2.79 19.18 18.47
N VAL A 272 2.78 18.11 17.67
CA VAL A 272 2.93 18.17 16.21
C VAL A 272 1.87 19.08 15.58
N ASP A 273 0.61 18.91 15.97
CA ASP A 273 -0.50 19.73 15.50
C ASP A 273 -0.32 21.21 15.88
N THR A 274 0.11 21.49 17.11
CA THR A 274 0.41 22.86 17.57
C THR A 274 1.54 23.50 16.77
N VAL A 275 2.57 22.73 16.43
CA VAL A 275 3.67 23.22 15.58
C VAL A 275 3.15 23.60 14.20
N LEU A 276 2.34 22.74 13.56
CA LEU A 276 1.74 23.03 12.26
C LEU A 276 0.84 24.26 12.30
N GLN A 277 0.00 24.40 13.32
CA GLN A 277 -0.86 25.58 13.49
C GLN A 277 -0.07 26.89 13.67
N LYS A 278 1.16 26.83 14.19
CA LYS A 278 2.02 28.00 14.39
C LYS A 278 2.93 28.30 13.19
N ALA A 279 3.01 27.41 12.21
CA ALA A 279 3.81 27.64 11.02
C ALA A 279 3.15 28.71 10.13
N ASP A 280 3.96 29.51 9.42
CA ASP A 280 3.47 30.47 8.42
C ASP A 280 3.16 29.77 7.09
N GLY A 281 2.23 28.82 7.14
CA GLY A 281 1.84 27.98 6.00
C GLY A 281 1.50 26.56 6.43
N PRO A 282 0.99 25.74 5.51
CA PRO A 282 0.45 24.43 5.87
C PRO A 282 1.54 23.38 6.13
N PHE A 283 2.80 23.68 5.79
CA PHE A 283 3.95 22.79 6.00
C PHE A 283 4.73 23.19 7.25
N PHE A 284 5.52 22.25 7.77
CA PHE A 284 6.20 22.40 9.06
C PHE A 284 7.13 23.63 9.16
N LEU A 285 7.68 24.08 8.03
CA LEU A 285 8.60 25.22 7.94
C LEU A 285 8.03 26.38 7.11
N GLY A 286 6.72 26.42 6.89
CA GLY A 286 6.02 27.52 6.24
C GLY A 286 5.23 27.11 5.01
N LYS A 287 5.37 27.88 3.92
CA LYS A 287 4.50 27.79 2.73
C LYS A 287 4.90 26.67 1.76
N ASP A 288 6.17 26.30 1.76
CA ASP A 288 6.74 25.32 0.84
C ASP A 288 7.07 24.02 1.57
N ILE A 289 6.94 22.90 0.85
CA ILE A 289 7.36 21.59 1.33
C ILE A 289 8.87 21.58 1.60
N SER A 290 9.26 20.97 2.71
CA SER A 290 10.66 20.80 3.10
C SER A 290 11.00 19.33 3.38
N MET A 291 12.28 19.07 3.64
CA MET A 291 12.78 17.76 4.07
C MET A 291 12.10 17.29 5.37
N VAL A 292 11.61 18.21 6.21
CA VAL A 292 10.82 17.86 7.41
C VAL A 292 9.53 17.17 7.00
N ASP A 293 8.76 17.77 6.10
CA ASP A 293 7.50 17.20 5.61
C ASP A 293 7.73 15.85 4.92
N VAL A 294 8.79 15.72 4.12
CA VAL A 294 9.18 14.46 3.48
C VAL A 294 9.45 13.36 4.50
N GLN A 295 10.02 13.68 5.66
CA GLN A 295 10.28 12.69 6.70
C GLN A 295 9.03 12.32 7.51
N PHE A 296 8.14 13.27 7.78
CA PHE A 296 6.89 13.02 8.48
C PHE A 296 5.88 12.24 7.64
N ALA A 297 5.83 12.50 6.32
CA ALA A 297 4.70 12.08 5.50
C ALA A 297 4.40 10.59 5.50
N PRO A 298 5.38 9.69 5.28
CA PRO A 298 5.10 8.25 5.24
C PRO A 298 4.54 7.71 6.56
N PHE A 299 4.94 8.30 7.70
CA PHE A 299 4.55 7.80 9.01
C PHE A 299 3.24 8.40 9.49
N LEU A 300 2.97 9.68 9.25
CA LEU A 300 1.67 10.27 9.53
C LEU A 300 0.55 9.59 8.74
N GLU A 301 0.80 9.25 7.48
CA GLU A 301 -0.15 8.51 6.62
C GLU A 301 -0.49 7.13 7.21
N ARG A 302 0.53 6.37 7.61
CA ARG A 302 0.38 5.05 8.27
C ARG A 302 -0.28 5.15 9.63
N MET A 303 0.03 6.19 10.41
CA MET A 303 -0.62 6.46 11.70
C MET A 303 -2.12 6.70 11.52
N ALA A 304 -2.51 7.54 10.54
CA ALA A 304 -3.91 7.86 10.28
C ALA A 304 -4.72 6.60 9.91
N ALA A 305 -4.19 5.74 9.04
CA ALA A 305 -4.83 4.49 8.67
C ALA A 305 -4.85 3.47 9.82
N SER A 306 -3.68 3.16 10.38
CA SER A 306 -3.53 2.05 11.33
C SER A 306 -4.18 2.33 12.68
N LEU A 307 -4.09 3.56 13.21
CA LEU A 307 -4.73 3.85 14.49
C LEU A 307 -6.25 3.94 14.36
N LEU A 308 -6.78 4.33 13.21
CA LEU A 308 -8.21 4.22 12.96
C LEU A 308 -8.65 2.75 12.96
N PHE A 309 -7.98 1.93 12.16
CA PHE A 309 -8.30 0.51 11.98
C PHE A 309 -8.13 -0.32 13.26
N TYR A 310 -6.96 -0.25 13.90
CA TYR A 310 -6.64 -1.11 15.04
C TYR A 310 -7.12 -0.55 16.37
N LYS A 311 -7.27 0.79 16.49
CA LYS A 311 -7.50 1.48 17.77
C LYS A 311 -8.77 2.33 17.82
N GLY A 312 -9.48 2.52 16.71
CA GLY A 312 -10.63 3.42 16.64
C GLY A 312 -10.25 4.89 16.86
N PHE A 313 -9.00 5.27 16.56
CA PHE A 313 -8.49 6.61 16.80
C PHE A 313 -8.31 7.39 15.50
N MET A 314 -9.14 8.41 15.32
CA MET A 314 -9.20 9.21 14.10
C MET A 314 -8.26 10.42 14.17
N ILE A 315 -7.33 10.50 13.21
CA ILE A 315 -6.38 11.63 13.05
C ILE A 315 -6.84 12.55 11.92
N ARG A 316 -7.30 11.96 10.82
CA ARG A 316 -7.69 12.63 9.59
C ARG A 316 -9.19 12.45 9.39
N VAL A 317 -9.88 13.56 9.09
CA VAL A 317 -11.31 13.60 8.78
C VAL A 317 -11.52 14.17 7.37
N PRO A 318 -12.69 13.95 6.76
CA PRO A 318 -13.07 14.63 5.52
C PRO A 318 -12.93 16.17 5.59
N PRO A 319 -12.59 16.84 4.47
CA PRO A 319 -12.50 18.29 4.44
C PRO A 319 -13.78 18.97 4.92
N GLY A 320 -13.63 19.94 5.82
CA GLY A 320 -14.76 20.69 6.41
C GLY A 320 -15.33 20.07 7.69
N GLU A 321 -14.97 18.84 8.04
CA GLU A 321 -15.37 18.24 9.32
C GLU A 321 -14.54 18.77 10.50
N LYS A 322 -15.15 18.74 11.68
CA LYS A 322 -14.48 19.15 12.93
C LYS A 322 -13.47 18.08 13.35
N THR A 323 -12.28 18.52 13.74
CA THR A 323 -11.19 17.65 14.20
C THR A 323 -10.47 18.23 15.41
N ASP A 324 -9.90 17.35 16.23
CA ASP A 324 -8.99 17.70 17.32
C ASP A 324 -7.58 18.07 16.84
N PHE A 325 -7.28 17.82 15.55
CA PHE A 325 -5.96 18.02 14.93
C PHE A 325 -6.06 18.87 13.65
N PRO A 326 -6.50 20.13 13.74
CA PRO A 326 -6.72 20.99 12.56
C PRO A 326 -5.43 21.30 11.79
N GLY A 327 -4.29 21.42 12.45
CA GLY A 327 -2.99 21.64 11.79
C GLY A 327 -2.55 20.43 10.99
N VAL A 328 -2.69 19.22 11.54
CA VAL A 328 -2.40 17.96 10.84
C VAL A 328 -3.32 17.76 9.64
N ASN A 329 -4.61 18.10 9.78
CA ASN A 329 -5.57 18.00 8.67
C ASN A 329 -5.27 19.00 7.56
N ALA A 330 -4.94 20.25 7.89
CA ALA A 330 -4.50 21.26 6.92
C ALA A 330 -3.19 20.86 6.22
N TRP A 331 -2.28 20.20 6.93
CA TRP A 331 -1.06 19.63 6.36
C TRP A 331 -1.38 18.51 5.36
N PHE A 332 -2.29 17.58 5.69
CA PHE A 332 -2.76 16.58 4.72
C PHE A 332 -3.40 17.20 3.49
N ASP A 333 -4.28 18.20 3.67
CA ASP A 333 -4.92 18.93 2.56
C ASP A 333 -3.88 19.59 1.63
N ALA A 334 -2.77 20.07 2.19
CA ALA A 334 -1.69 20.68 1.40
C ALA A 334 -0.81 19.63 0.71
N MET A 335 -0.45 18.56 1.41
CA MET A 335 0.29 17.43 0.82
C MET A 335 -0.48 16.81 -0.35
N GLU A 336 -1.79 16.68 -0.23
CA GLU A 336 -2.68 16.11 -1.26
C GLU A 336 -2.78 16.99 -2.52
N LYS A 337 -2.24 18.21 -2.51
CA LYS A 337 -2.08 19.07 -3.70
C LYS A 337 -0.74 18.87 -4.41
N LEU A 338 0.21 18.15 -3.82
CA LEU A 338 1.53 17.92 -4.39
C LEU A 338 1.52 16.68 -5.30
N PRO A 339 1.81 16.80 -6.61
CA PRO A 339 1.82 15.64 -7.51
C PRO A 339 2.74 14.50 -7.03
N SER A 340 3.87 14.85 -6.41
CA SER A 340 4.83 13.91 -5.83
C SER A 340 4.25 13.11 -4.65
N TYR A 341 3.37 13.71 -3.84
CA TYR A 341 2.67 13.01 -2.78
C TYR A 341 1.48 12.21 -3.32
N GLN A 342 0.71 12.76 -4.26
CA GLN A 342 -0.39 12.05 -4.93
C GLN A 342 0.08 10.74 -5.59
N LEU A 343 1.29 10.73 -6.16
CA LEU A 343 1.92 9.53 -6.72
C LEU A 343 2.19 8.45 -5.67
N THR A 344 2.63 8.86 -4.49
CA THR A 344 3.29 7.98 -3.52
C THR A 344 2.40 7.60 -2.34
N LYS A 345 1.28 8.31 -2.16
CA LYS A 345 0.23 8.04 -1.18
C LYS A 345 -0.47 6.69 -1.47
N SER A 346 -0.80 5.97 -0.41
CA SER A 346 -1.55 4.72 -0.39
C SER A 346 -2.86 4.87 0.39
N ASP A 347 -3.79 3.92 0.19
CA ASP A 347 -5.07 3.88 0.89
C ASP A 347 -4.98 3.25 2.28
N TYR A 348 -6.04 3.42 3.09
CA TYR A 348 -6.07 2.90 4.46
C TYR A 348 -6.06 1.39 4.47
N TYR A 349 -6.79 0.75 3.55
CA TYR A 349 -6.81 -0.71 3.42
C TYR A 349 -5.40 -1.27 3.26
N THR A 350 -4.62 -0.74 2.31
CA THR A 350 -3.28 -1.23 2.04
C THR A 350 -2.34 -1.03 3.23
N HIS A 351 -2.35 0.15 3.87
CA HIS A 351 -1.53 0.39 5.07
C HIS A 351 -1.88 -0.53 6.24
N CYS A 352 -3.16 -0.85 6.42
CA CYS A 352 -3.55 -1.70 7.54
C CYS A 352 -3.07 -3.14 7.32
N TRP A 353 -3.00 -3.60 6.08
CA TRP A 353 -2.62 -4.97 5.75
C TRP A 353 -1.13 -5.17 5.40
N ASP A 354 -0.40 -4.10 5.06
CA ASP A 354 1.04 -4.18 4.82
C ASP A 354 1.87 -4.11 6.12
N LEU A 355 1.35 -3.48 7.18
CA LEU A 355 2.06 -3.23 8.44
C LEU A 355 2.33 -4.50 9.27
N PRO A 356 1.35 -5.38 9.56
CA PRO A 356 1.59 -6.53 10.44
C PRO A 356 2.78 -7.42 10.01
N PRO A 357 2.94 -7.77 8.71
CA PRO A 357 4.10 -8.53 8.24
C PRO A 357 5.44 -7.83 8.43
N GLN A 358 5.45 -6.49 8.46
CA GLN A 358 6.65 -5.66 8.64
C GLN A 358 6.99 -5.46 10.11
N LEU A 359 5.96 -5.36 10.97
CA LEU A 359 6.12 -5.03 12.40
C LEU A 359 6.11 -6.26 13.33
N GLY A 360 5.72 -7.44 12.83
CA GLY A 360 5.50 -8.63 13.65
C GLY A 360 4.13 -8.68 14.33
N GLY A 361 3.18 -7.87 13.86
CA GLY A 361 1.80 -7.79 14.33
C GLY A 361 1.39 -6.42 14.87
N CYS A 362 0.09 -6.15 14.83
CA CYS A 362 -0.56 -4.98 15.43
C CYS A 362 -1.55 -5.44 16.50
N THR A 363 -1.88 -4.57 17.46
CA THR A 363 -2.78 -4.89 18.58
C THR A 363 -4.13 -4.23 18.42
N TYR A 364 -5.20 -5.02 18.51
CA TYR A 364 -6.58 -4.57 18.34
C TYR A 364 -7.16 -4.03 19.66
N GLU A 365 -7.95 -2.97 19.54
CA GLU A 365 -8.84 -2.46 20.59
C GLU A 365 -10.29 -2.51 20.09
N PRO A 366 -11.29 -2.75 20.96
CA PRO A 366 -12.69 -2.90 20.54
C PRO A 366 -13.23 -1.74 19.69
N ASP A 367 -12.81 -0.51 20.00
CA ASP A 367 -13.21 0.71 19.31
C ASP A 367 -12.82 0.71 17.80
N GLY A 368 -11.81 -0.07 17.43
CA GLY A 368 -11.37 -0.21 16.04
C GLY A 368 -12.29 -1.04 15.15
N LYS A 369 -13.14 -1.92 15.72
CA LYS A 369 -13.85 -2.95 14.96
C LYS A 369 -14.74 -2.39 13.83
N GLN A 370 -15.48 -1.32 14.09
CA GLN A 370 -16.33 -0.70 13.08
C GLN A 370 -15.52 -0.11 11.90
N TYR A 371 -14.33 0.41 12.20
CA TYR A 371 -13.43 0.96 11.19
C TYR A 371 -12.70 -0.15 10.43
N GLU A 372 -12.30 -1.22 11.11
CA GLU A 372 -11.81 -2.45 10.47
C GLU A 372 -12.83 -2.97 9.46
N ASP A 373 -14.11 -3.07 9.84
CA ASP A 373 -15.18 -3.54 8.95
C ASP A 373 -15.38 -2.63 7.75
N ALA A 374 -15.37 -1.30 7.96
CA ALA A 374 -15.54 -0.35 6.88
C ALA A 374 -14.33 -0.28 5.94
N ILE A 375 -13.11 -0.36 6.46
CA ILE A 375 -11.87 -0.37 5.67
C ILE A 375 -11.78 -1.67 4.86
N ASN A 376 -12.22 -2.79 5.43
CA ASN A 376 -12.22 -4.09 4.77
C ASN A 376 -13.40 -4.32 3.81
N GLY A 377 -14.25 -3.31 3.59
CA GLY A 377 -15.39 -3.43 2.67
C GLY A 377 -16.59 -4.20 3.23
N ILE A 378 -16.57 -4.58 4.52
CA ILE A 378 -17.58 -5.44 5.16
C ILE A 378 -18.85 -4.66 5.48
N ARG A 379 -18.72 -3.49 6.12
CA ARG A 379 -19.87 -2.69 6.57
C ARG A 379 -19.50 -1.22 6.71
N SER A 380 -20.33 -0.34 6.18
CA SER A 380 -20.22 1.11 6.36
C SER A 380 -20.46 1.54 7.81
N LEU A 381 -19.94 2.71 8.20
CA LEU A 381 -20.08 3.23 9.56
C LEU A 381 -21.54 3.53 9.95
N ASP A 382 -22.37 3.94 8.99
CA ASP A 382 -23.82 4.13 9.18
C ASP A 382 -24.59 2.79 9.23
N GLY A 383 -23.91 1.68 8.96
CA GLY A 383 -24.48 0.35 8.94
C GLY A 383 -25.50 0.13 7.82
N THR A 384 -25.55 0.94 6.77
CA THR A 384 -26.58 0.78 5.71
C THR A 384 -26.20 -0.25 4.65
N GLN A 385 -24.91 -0.41 4.33
CA GLN A 385 -24.43 -1.26 3.24
C GLN A 385 -22.98 -1.76 3.47
N GLY A 386 -22.47 -2.63 2.61
CA GLY A 386 -21.03 -2.88 2.53
C GLY A 386 -20.27 -1.64 2.05
N SER A 387 -19.07 -1.39 2.59
CA SER A 387 -18.24 -0.25 2.15
C SER A 387 -17.69 -0.40 0.72
N TRP A 388 -17.67 -1.63 0.19
CA TRP A 388 -17.42 -1.95 -1.22
C TRP A 388 -18.68 -2.48 -1.90
N GLU A 389 -19.85 -1.97 -1.53
CA GLU A 389 -21.11 -2.25 -2.20
C GLU A 389 -21.50 -1.05 -3.07
N LEU A 390 -22.13 -1.32 -4.22
CA LEU A 390 -22.64 -0.27 -5.11
C LEU A 390 -24.03 0.18 -4.64
N PRO A 391 -24.35 1.48 -4.68
CA PRO A 391 -23.47 2.60 -5.02
C PRO A 391 -22.43 2.89 -3.92
N LEU A 392 -21.22 3.30 -4.29
CA LEU A 392 -20.16 3.62 -3.32
C LEU A 392 -20.48 4.90 -2.54
N GLN A 393 -20.27 4.88 -1.22
CA GLN A 393 -20.41 6.07 -0.38
C GLN A 393 -19.19 7.00 -0.51
N GLN A 394 -19.44 8.31 -0.49
CA GLN A 394 -18.38 9.32 -0.40
C GLN A 394 -17.56 9.14 0.90
N HIS A 395 -16.27 9.40 0.82
CA HIS A 395 -15.30 9.34 1.91
C HIS A 395 -15.26 7.98 2.63
N ASN A 396 -15.59 6.91 1.91
CA ASN A 396 -15.79 5.58 2.47
C ASN A 396 -16.70 5.58 3.71
N GLY A 397 -17.77 6.37 3.68
CA GLY A 397 -18.69 6.53 4.82
C GLY A 397 -18.08 7.31 5.99
N GLY A 398 -17.15 8.24 5.73
CA GLY A 398 -16.47 9.06 6.74
C GLY A 398 -15.15 8.48 7.27
N VAL A 399 -14.69 7.35 6.73
CA VAL A 399 -13.47 6.65 7.19
C VAL A 399 -12.21 7.21 6.55
N GLU A 400 -12.22 7.41 5.23
CA GLU A 400 -11.06 7.84 4.47
C GLU A 400 -11.49 8.91 3.45
N PRO A 401 -10.93 10.14 3.50
CA PRO A 401 -11.26 11.17 2.52
C PRO A 401 -11.01 10.70 1.09
N ASP A 402 -11.93 11.05 0.18
CA ASP A 402 -11.80 10.68 -1.23
C ASP A 402 -10.72 11.52 -1.89
N TRP A 403 -10.01 10.89 -2.83
CA TRP A 403 -8.93 11.55 -3.57
C TRP A 403 -9.51 12.35 -4.74
N THR A 404 -10.14 13.49 -4.45
CA THR A 404 -10.84 14.31 -5.45
C THR A 404 -9.94 14.84 -6.58
N TRP A 405 -8.63 14.83 -6.38
CA TRP A 405 -7.63 15.22 -7.37
C TRP A 405 -7.36 14.17 -8.47
N VAL A 406 -7.90 12.95 -8.35
CA VAL A 406 -7.63 11.87 -9.33
C VAL A 406 -8.64 11.79 -10.48
N GLY A 407 -9.67 12.65 -10.47
CA GLY A 407 -10.74 12.68 -11.46
C GLY A 407 -12.10 12.29 -10.87
N ASP A 408 -13.08 12.19 -11.75
CA ASP A 408 -14.43 11.75 -11.41
C ASP A 408 -14.54 10.21 -11.35
N GLU A 409 -15.73 9.71 -10.98
CA GLU A 409 -15.96 8.27 -10.93
C GLU A 409 -15.79 7.58 -12.28
N ALA A 410 -16.14 8.24 -13.38
CA ALA A 410 -15.96 7.69 -14.72
C ALA A 410 -14.48 7.47 -15.03
N THR A 411 -13.62 8.43 -14.67
CA THR A 411 -12.16 8.34 -14.75
C THR A 411 -11.63 7.18 -13.91
N ALA A 412 -12.13 7.02 -12.69
CA ALA A 412 -11.76 5.91 -11.81
C ALA A 412 -12.12 4.54 -12.42
N ARG A 413 -13.31 4.41 -13.02
CA ARG A 413 -13.73 3.17 -13.69
C ARG A 413 -12.89 2.86 -14.93
N ARG A 414 -12.60 3.87 -15.77
CA ARG A 414 -11.70 3.71 -16.93
C ARG A 414 -10.28 3.32 -16.51
N GLU A 415 -9.73 3.89 -15.44
CA GLU A 415 -8.43 3.46 -14.90
C GLU A 415 -8.46 1.99 -14.47
N ALA A 416 -9.49 1.54 -13.75
CA ALA A 416 -9.62 0.14 -13.35
C ALA A 416 -9.63 -0.81 -14.55
N VAL A 417 -10.42 -0.48 -15.60
CA VAL A 417 -10.50 -1.29 -16.83
C VAL A 417 -9.20 -1.26 -17.62
N GLU A 418 -8.53 -0.10 -17.70
CA GLU A 418 -7.21 0.05 -18.32
C GLU A 418 -6.19 -0.88 -17.66
N ARG A 419 -6.14 -0.90 -16.32
CA ARG A 419 -5.20 -1.71 -15.55
C ARG A 419 -5.48 -3.20 -15.66
N VAL A 420 -6.75 -3.61 -15.61
CA VAL A 420 -7.15 -5.02 -15.73
C VAL A 420 -6.89 -5.53 -17.15
N SER A 421 -7.41 -4.84 -18.17
CA SER A 421 -7.36 -5.32 -19.57
C SER A 421 -5.94 -5.36 -20.15
N ALA A 422 -5.05 -4.49 -19.68
CA ALA A 422 -3.65 -4.43 -20.11
C ALA A 422 -2.80 -5.61 -19.59
N ASN A 423 -3.24 -6.31 -18.55
CA ASN A 423 -2.50 -7.43 -17.94
C ASN A 423 -3.41 -8.61 -17.54
N HIS A 424 -4.53 -8.77 -18.24
CA HIS A 424 -5.61 -9.68 -17.87
C HIS A 424 -5.15 -11.13 -17.71
N GLU A 425 -4.28 -11.65 -18.58
CA GLU A 425 -3.78 -13.04 -18.49
C GLU A 425 -3.11 -13.32 -17.14
N ALA A 426 -2.20 -12.43 -16.71
CA ALA A 426 -1.52 -12.56 -15.43
C ALA A 426 -2.48 -12.33 -14.25
N ILE A 427 -3.46 -11.42 -14.40
CA ILE A 427 -4.45 -11.11 -13.36
C ILE A 427 -5.42 -12.29 -13.15
N VAL A 428 -5.93 -12.90 -14.23
CA VAL A 428 -6.80 -14.10 -14.16
C VAL A 428 -6.05 -15.23 -13.47
N LYS A 429 -4.81 -15.50 -13.89
CA LYS A 429 -3.98 -16.52 -13.24
C LYS A 429 -3.71 -16.20 -11.77
N PHE A 430 -3.46 -14.94 -11.44
CA PHE A 430 -3.28 -14.50 -10.06
C PHE A 430 -4.55 -14.67 -9.21
N ALA A 431 -5.71 -14.29 -9.74
CA ALA A 431 -7.01 -14.46 -9.09
C ALA A 431 -7.27 -15.93 -8.75
N CYS A 432 -6.97 -16.85 -9.68
CA CYS A 432 -7.15 -18.28 -9.50
C CYS A 432 -6.33 -18.92 -8.37
N ARG A 433 -5.41 -18.18 -7.73
CA ARG A 433 -4.77 -18.60 -6.47
C ARG A 433 -5.76 -18.71 -5.31
N GLY A 434 -6.90 -18.02 -5.38
CA GLY A 434 -7.97 -18.12 -4.38
C GLY A 434 -8.58 -19.53 -4.27
N ALA A 435 -8.74 -20.22 -5.39
CA ALA A 435 -9.18 -21.62 -5.44
C ALA A 435 -8.04 -22.64 -5.52
N GLY A 436 -6.81 -22.15 -5.46
CA GLY A 436 -5.60 -22.95 -5.59
C GLY A 436 -5.07 -23.45 -4.25
N THR A 437 -3.77 -23.78 -4.23
CA THR A 437 -3.10 -24.24 -3.01
C THR A 437 -2.22 -23.15 -2.45
N LYS A 438 -2.23 -23.00 -1.11
CA LYS A 438 -1.33 -22.10 -0.40
C LYS A 438 0.13 -22.42 -0.72
N GLY A 439 0.94 -21.38 -0.83
CA GLY A 439 2.35 -21.53 -1.12
C GLY A 439 3.15 -22.14 0.03
N MET A 440 4.19 -22.89 -0.31
CA MET A 440 5.16 -23.41 0.67
C MET A 440 6.58 -22.93 0.32
N PRO A 441 7.32 -22.32 1.26
CA PRO A 441 6.91 -21.96 2.63
C PRO A 441 5.83 -20.86 2.64
N PRO A 442 4.98 -20.81 3.68
CA PRO A 442 3.97 -19.77 3.80
C PRO A 442 4.64 -18.41 4.02
N TYR A 443 4.14 -17.39 3.33
CA TYR A 443 4.53 -16.01 3.55
C TYR A 443 3.60 -15.31 4.54
N MET A 444 4.16 -14.50 5.44
CA MET A 444 3.40 -13.76 6.46
C MET A 444 2.63 -12.56 5.91
N ALA A 445 2.67 -12.32 4.59
CA ALA A 445 2.13 -11.11 3.98
C ALA A 445 0.80 -11.37 3.25
N PRO A 446 -0.31 -10.88 3.81
CA PRO A 446 -1.64 -11.33 3.39
C PRO A 446 -2.02 -10.73 2.01
N LEU A 447 -1.48 -9.55 1.66
CA LEU A 447 -1.63 -8.90 0.36
C LEU A 447 -0.80 -9.54 -0.77
N SER A 448 0.11 -10.46 -0.48
CA SER A 448 0.88 -11.16 -1.51
C SER A 448 1.47 -12.46 -0.97
N ASP A 449 0.92 -13.57 -1.45
CA ASP A 449 1.55 -14.89 -1.35
C ASP A 449 2.26 -15.18 -2.69
N PRO A 450 3.59 -15.00 -2.77
CA PRO A 450 4.34 -15.26 -3.99
C PRO A 450 4.39 -16.76 -4.34
N ASN A 451 4.18 -17.64 -3.37
CA ASN A 451 4.32 -19.08 -3.51
C ASN A 451 2.98 -19.77 -3.80
N ALA A 452 1.85 -19.05 -3.69
CA ALA A 452 0.53 -19.60 -3.98
C ALA A 452 0.42 -20.11 -5.43
N ILE A 453 -0.11 -21.31 -5.57
CA ILE A 453 -0.27 -21.99 -6.86
C ILE A 453 -1.73 -21.84 -7.29
N PRO A 454 -2.00 -21.32 -8.50
CA PRO A 454 -3.38 -21.13 -8.98
C PRO A 454 -4.04 -22.46 -9.34
N ASN A 455 -5.37 -22.53 -9.17
CA ASN A 455 -6.17 -23.58 -9.76
C ASN A 455 -6.52 -23.20 -11.21
N GLU A 456 -5.88 -23.85 -12.17
CA GLU A 456 -6.05 -23.53 -13.59
C GLU A 456 -7.47 -23.80 -14.12
N ALA A 457 -8.22 -24.71 -13.48
CA ALA A 457 -9.62 -25.00 -13.83
C ALA A 457 -10.53 -23.76 -13.69
N MET A 458 -10.18 -22.79 -12.84
CA MET A 458 -10.99 -21.59 -12.63
C MET A 458 -10.70 -20.48 -13.64
N GLN A 459 -9.66 -20.60 -14.48
CA GLN A 459 -9.25 -19.48 -15.34
C GLN A 459 -10.36 -19.03 -16.29
N LYS A 460 -11.06 -19.96 -16.93
CA LYS A 460 -12.11 -19.66 -17.89
C LYS A 460 -13.32 -18.92 -17.27
N PRO A 461 -13.97 -19.42 -16.20
CA PRO A 461 -15.07 -18.69 -15.58
C PRO A 461 -14.61 -17.37 -14.95
N VAL A 462 -13.41 -17.31 -14.36
CA VAL A 462 -12.85 -16.07 -13.81
C VAL A 462 -12.60 -15.02 -14.89
N ASP A 463 -12.03 -15.41 -16.02
CA ASP A 463 -11.85 -14.53 -17.20
C ASP A 463 -13.18 -13.94 -17.67
N ILE A 464 -14.21 -14.78 -17.82
CA ILE A 464 -15.56 -14.33 -18.21
C ILE A 464 -16.12 -13.33 -17.19
N CYS A 465 -16.04 -13.65 -15.90
CA CYS A 465 -16.53 -12.75 -14.84
C CYS A 465 -15.78 -11.41 -14.85
N LEU A 466 -14.45 -11.42 -15.08
CA LEU A 466 -13.67 -10.18 -15.16
C LEU A 466 -14.00 -9.35 -16.39
N ARG A 467 -14.32 -9.98 -17.53
CA ARG A 467 -14.82 -9.26 -18.72
C ARG A 467 -16.17 -8.60 -18.45
N MET A 468 -17.07 -9.29 -17.75
CA MET A 468 -18.36 -8.71 -17.32
C MET A 468 -18.18 -7.55 -16.33
N VAL A 469 -17.26 -7.68 -15.38
CA VAL A 469 -16.90 -6.60 -14.44
C VAL A 469 -16.38 -5.39 -15.21
N CYS A 470 -15.53 -5.59 -16.21
CA CYS A 470 -15.00 -4.51 -17.04
C CYS A 470 -16.08 -3.86 -17.91
N GLU A 471 -17.02 -4.64 -18.46
CA GLU A 471 -18.17 -4.12 -19.21
C GLU A 471 -19.03 -3.21 -18.32
N ALA A 472 -19.41 -3.69 -17.13
CA ALA A 472 -20.19 -2.90 -16.17
C ALA A 472 -19.46 -1.62 -15.70
N LEU A 473 -18.14 -1.69 -15.50
CA LEU A 473 -17.33 -0.49 -15.19
C LEU A 473 -17.40 0.56 -16.31
N LEU A 474 -17.36 0.14 -17.58
CA LEU A 474 -17.43 1.02 -18.74
C LEU A 474 -18.83 1.59 -18.99
N ASP A 475 -19.88 0.83 -18.68
CA ASP A 475 -21.26 1.31 -18.74
C ASP A 475 -21.56 2.31 -17.60
N GLY A 476 -20.87 2.15 -16.46
CA GLY A 476 -21.02 2.99 -15.29
C GLY A 476 -22.13 2.58 -14.33
N GLU A 477 -22.82 1.48 -14.64
CA GLU A 477 -23.84 0.85 -13.81
C GLU A 477 -23.83 -0.67 -14.05
N VAL A 478 -24.37 -1.43 -13.11
CA VAL A 478 -24.37 -2.91 -13.20
C VAL A 478 -25.67 -3.46 -13.77
N GLU A 479 -26.70 -2.63 -13.82
CA GLU A 479 -28.08 -2.93 -14.20
C GLU A 479 -28.15 -3.48 -15.61
N ALA A 480 -27.45 -2.86 -16.56
CA ALA A 480 -27.37 -3.31 -17.95
C ALA A 480 -26.80 -4.73 -18.10
N GLN A 481 -25.93 -5.15 -17.18
CA GLN A 481 -25.23 -6.43 -17.23
C GLN A 481 -25.85 -7.51 -16.32
N ASN A 482 -26.88 -7.16 -15.53
CA ASN A 482 -27.48 -8.06 -14.55
C ASN A 482 -28.03 -9.36 -15.17
N SER A 483 -28.71 -9.30 -16.31
CA SER A 483 -29.26 -10.49 -16.97
C SER A 483 -28.15 -11.43 -17.44
N LYS A 484 -27.16 -10.89 -18.15
CA LYS A 484 -26.05 -11.68 -18.71
C LYS A 484 -25.19 -12.29 -17.59
N MET A 485 -24.91 -11.53 -16.53
CA MET A 485 -24.18 -12.03 -15.36
C MET A 485 -24.98 -13.08 -14.58
N HIS A 486 -26.32 -12.98 -14.56
CA HIS A 486 -27.18 -14.01 -13.98
C HIS A 486 -27.10 -15.32 -14.78
N ASP A 487 -27.14 -15.29 -16.10
CA ASP A 487 -27.01 -16.50 -16.94
C ASP A 487 -25.64 -17.18 -16.74
N ILE A 488 -24.57 -16.39 -16.63
CA ILE A 488 -23.22 -16.88 -16.30
C ILE A 488 -23.20 -17.52 -14.92
N ALA A 489 -23.74 -16.86 -13.90
CA ALA A 489 -23.81 -17.38 -12.54
C ALA A 489 -24.60 -18.69 -12.46
N THR A 490 -25.78 -18.74 -13.07
CA THR A 490 -26.63 -19.94 -13.15
C THR A 490 -25.92 -21.08 -13.88
N THR A 491 -25.16 -20.79 -14.95
CA THR A 491 -24.37 -21.80 -15.67
C THR A 491 -23.25 -22.36 -14.79
N ILE A 492 -22.50 -21.51 -14.10
CA ILE A 492 -21.43 -21.92 -13.17
C ILE A 492 -21.99 -22.86 -12.10
N VAL A 493 -23.13 -22.51 -11.49
CA VAL A 493 -23.73 -23.30 -10.41
C VAL A 493 -24.38 -24.58 -10.92
N SER A 494 -25.23 -24.51 -11.95
CA SER A 494 -26.01 -25.65 -12.43
C SER A 494 -25.17 -26.74 -13.11
N GLN A 495 -24.12 -26.34 -13.85
CA GLN A 495 -23.25 -27.27 -14.57
C GLN A 495 -22.01 -27.67 -13.75
N GLY A 496 -21.51 -26.77 -12.89
CA GLY A 496 -20.30 -26.97 -12.11
C GLY A 496 -20.54 -27.50 -10.69
N GLY A 497 -21.73 -27.26 -10.16
CA GLY A 497 -22.06 -27.54 -8.76
C GLY A 497 -21.45 -26.54 -7.78
N LYS A 498 -21.83 -26.73 -6.50
CA LYS A 498 -21.48 -25.83 -5.39
C LYS A 498 -19.96 -25.63 -5.23
N ASP A 499 -19.18 -26.71 -5.22
CA ASP A 499 -17.72 -26.61 -5.04
C ASP A 499 -17.05 -25.83 -6.18
N TYR A 500 -17.49 -26.01 -7.43
CA TYR A 500 -16.96 -25.26 -8.57
C TYR A 500 -17.30 -23.77 -8.49
N ALA A 501 -18.56 -23.43 -8.17
CA ALA A 501 -18.96 -22.05 -7.91
C ALA A 501 -18.16 -21.41 -6.78
N GLY A 502 -17.91 -22.16 -5.70
CA GLY A 502 -17.03 -21.76 -4.59
C GLY A 502 -15.61 -21.42 -5.05
N GLY A 503 -15.05 -22.19 -5.98
CA GLY A 503 -13.75 -21.89 -6.58
C GLY A 503 -13.72 -20.59 -7.38
N VAL A 504 -14.77 -20.29 -8.15
CA VAL A 504 -14.88 -19.02 -8.89
C VAL A 504 -14.99 -17.85 -7.91
N ILE A 505 -15.85 -17.96 -6.88
CA ILE A 505 -16.03 -16.94 -5.84
C ILE A 505 -14.71 -16.68 -5.11
N ALA A 506 -14.03 -17.74 -4.67
CA ALA A 506 -12.75 -17.64 -3.97
C ALA A 506 -11.69 -16.93 -4.83
N SER A 507 -11.69 -17.19 -6.14
CA SER A 507 -10.74 -16.56 -7.07
C SER A 507 -11.01 -15.07 -7.28
N LEU A 508 -12.29 -14.67 -7.45
CA LEU A 508 -12.68 -13.27 -7.56
C LEU A 508 -12.42 -12.49 -6.26
N ALA A 509 -12.74 -13.08 -5.11
CA ALA A 509 -12.44 -12.50 -3.80
C ALA A 509 -10.93 -12.36 -3.57
N TYR A 510 -10.14 -13.36 -3.99
CA TYR A 510 -8.68 -13.31 -3.89
C TYR A 510 -8.09 -12.12 -4.64
N LEU A 511 -8.61 -11.80 -5.83
CA LEU A 511 -8.23 -10.60 -6.57
C LEU A 511 -8.68 -9.33 -5.86
N ARG A 512 -9.97 -9.24 -5.49
CA ARG A 512 -10.58 -8.07 -4.82
C ARG A 512 -9.75 -7.60 -3.63
N ASP A 513 -9.39 -8.53 -2.77
CA ASP A 513 -8.70 -8.23 -1.52
C ASP A 513 -7.19 -7.95 -1.73
N ARG A 514 -6.64 -8.20 -2.92
CA ARG A 514 -5.20 -8.04 -3.22
C ARG A 514 -4.90 -6.93 -4.23
N VAL A 515 -5.92 -6.18 -4.63
CA VAL A 515 -5.73 -4.87 -5.27
C VAL A 515 -4.99 -3.98 -4.28
N GLY A 516 -3.83 -3.48 -4.66
CA GLY A 516 -2.98 -2.63 -3.83
C GLY A 516 -2.90 -1.21 -4.35
N VAL A 517 -2.94 -0.25 -3.43
CA VAL A 517 -2.79 1.19 -3.72
C VAL A 517 -1.40 1.65 -3.25
N PRO A 518 -0.68 2.53 -3.98
CA PRO A 518 -0.93 2.93 -5.36
C PRO A 518 -0.44 1.90 -6.39
N ARG A 519 0.13 0.75 -5.95
CA ARG A 519 0.80 -0.26 -6.80
C ARG A 519 0.10 -0.54 -8.13
N ASP A 520 -1.19 -0.87 -8.04
CA ASP A 520 -1.99 -1.35 -9.17
C ASP A 520 -2.77 -0.19 -9.79
N MET A 521 -3.41 0.61 -8.93
CA MET A 521 -4.26 1.75 -9.29
C MET A 521 -4.44 2.70 -8.11
N LYS A 522 -5.03 3.87 -8.36
CA LYS A 522 -5.38 4.87 -7.33
C LYS A 522 -6.62 4.44 -6.52
N LEU A 523 -6.82 5.04 -5.34
CA LEU A 523 -7.90 4.68 -4.43
C LEU A 523 -9.29 4.63 -5.10
N PRO A 524 -9.79 5.65 -5.82
CA PRO A 524 -11.13 5.55 -6.41
C PRO A 524 -11.29 4.40 -7.42
N ALA A 525 -10.26 4.14 -8.23
CA ALA A 525 -10.26 3.01 -9.16
C ALA A 525 -10.26 1.66 -8.43
N ALA A 526 -9.49 1.55 -7.34
CA ALA A 526 -9.48 0.36 -6.49
C ALA A 526 -10.84 0.12 -5.83
N ARG A 527 -11.50 1.17 -5.32
CA ARG A 527 -12.86 1.07 -4.74
C ARG A 527 -13.87 0.61 -5.80
N GLN A 528 -13.83 1.19 -6.99
CA GLN A 528 -14.70 0.80 -8.10
C GLN A 528 -14.50 -0.67 -8.47
N LEU A 529 -13.25 -1.12 -8.67
CA LEU A 529 -12.96 -2.52 -8.99
C LEU A 529 -13.43 -3.49 -7.90
N ARG A 530 -13.16 -3.17 -6.62
CA ARG A 530 -13.59 -4.01 -5.49
C ARG A 530 -15.11 -4.14 -5.42
N ALA A 531 -15.84 -3.05 -5.65
CA ALA A 531 -17.29 -3.05 -5.63
C ALA A 531 -17.92 -3.83 -6.79
N HIS A 532 -17.36 -3.71 -8.00
CA HIS A 532 -17.85 -4.47 -9.15
C HIS A 532 -17.50 -5.97 -9.05
N LEU A 533 -16.36 -6.32 -8.45
CA LEU A 533 -16.06 -7.71 -8.10
C LEU A 533 -17.07 -8.28 -7.09
N ASN A 534 -17.45 -7.50 -6.07
CA ASN A 534 -18.51 -7.88 -5.13
C ASN A 534 -19.86 -8.09 -5.81
N TRP A 535 -20.23 -7.23 -6.76
CA TRP A 535 -21.44 -7.44 -7.56
C TRP A 535 -21.41 -8.78 -8.31
N SER A 536 -20.32 -9.09 -9.02
CA SER A 536 -20.16 -10.36 -9.75
C SER A 536 -20.22 -11.57 -8.80
N ILE A 537 -19.52 -11.51 -7.66
CA ILE A 537 -19.58 -12.54 -6.61
C ILE A 537 -21.00 -12.71 -6.07
N GLY A 538 -21.70 -11.62 -5.79
CA GLY A 538 -23.07 -11.62 -5.29
C GLY A 538 -24.05 -12.32 -6.23
N LYS A 539 -23.88 -12.17 -7.55
CA LYS A 539 -24.68 -12.90 -8.54
C LYS A 539 -24.46 -14.42 -8.48
N ILE A 540 -23.21 -14.86 -8.30
CA ILE A 540 -22.88 -16.30 -8.18
C ILE A 540 -23.41 -16.88 -6.87
N LEU A 541 -23.28 -16.14 -5.76
CA LEU A 541 -23.85 -16.54 -4.46
C LEU A 541 -25.38 -16.69 -4.54
N ALA A 542 -26.07 -15.69 -5.09
CA ALA A 542 -27.53 -15.74 -5.24
C ALA A 542 -27.99 -16.94 -6.08
N ALA A 543 -27.24 -17.31 -7.12
CA ALA A 543 -27.53 -18.50 -7.93
C ALA A 543 -27.25 -19.82 -7.21
N THR A 544 -26.47 -19.81 -6.12
CA THR A 544 -26.14 -21.00 -5.32
C THR A 544 -27.18 -21.29 -4.23
N ASP A 545 -27.89 -20.26 -3.79
CA ASP A 545 -28.97 -20.32 -2.80
C ASP A 545 -30.36 -20.54 -3.44
N ALA A 546 -30.49 -20.30 -4.75
CA ALA A 546 -31.67 -20.61 -5.57
C ALA A 546 -31.72 -22.10 -5.95
#